data_AF-A0A6N6KCT8-F1
#
_entry.id   AF-A0A6N6KCT8-F1
#
_cell.length_a   1.000
_cell.length_b   1.000
_cell.length_c   1.000
_cell.angle_alpha   90.00
_cell.angle_beta   90.00
_cell.angle_gamma   90.00
#
_symmetry.space_group_name_H-M   'P 1'
#
loop_
_entity.id
_entity.type
_entity.pdbx_description
1 polymer ?
#
loop_
_entity_poly.entity_id
_entity_poly.type
_entity_poly.pdbx_seq_one_letter_code
_entity_poly.pdbx_strand_id
1 'polypeptide(L)' 'MEKSRTFNEQPVSQKSKITIMTGKRTITPNNLTFDCYTAGDEKDPLVLLLHGFPETAHMWLALMEELSDSGFYCV' A
#
# COMPACT_ATOMS: atom_id res chain seq x y z
N MET A 1 -8.80 42.17 -8.69
CA MET A 1 -9.58 41.01 -8.23
C MET A 1 -9.93 40.26 -9.49
N GLU A 2 -9.28 39.16 -9.88
CA GLU A 2 -8.94 37.93 -9.18
C GLU A 2 -7.66 37.36 -9.81
N LYS A 3 -6.62 37.03 -9.04
CA LYS A 3 -5.42 36.39 -9.60
C LYS A 3 -5.71 34.89 -9.74
N SER A 4 -5.85 34.43 -10.97
CA SER A 4 -5.98 33.02 -11.33
C SER A 4 -4.86 32.20 -10.68
N ARG A 5 -5.22 31.31 -9.76
CA ARG A 5 -4.29 30.33 -9.19
C ARG A 5 -3.99 29.29 -10.27
N THR A 6 -2.85 29.41 -10.93
CA THR A 6 -2.29 28.34 -11.73
C THR A 6 -1.87 27.21 -10.80
N PHE A 7 -2.61 26.09 -10.82
CA PHE A 7 -2.15 24.86 -10.19
C PHE A 7 -0.92 24.39 -10.96
N ASN A 8 0.21 24.35 -10.26
CA ASN A 8 1.47 23.88 -10.80
C ASN A 8 1.39 22.35 -10.86
N GLU A 9 0.99 21.79 -12.00
CA GLU A 9 1.12 20.36 -12.26
C GLU A 9 2.61 20.02 -12.26
N GLN A 10 3.09 19.51 -11.14
CA GLN A 10 4.41 18.87 -11.09
C GLN A 10 4.33 17.61 -11.96
N PRO A 11 5.30 17.35 -12.85
CA PRO A 11 5.30 16.13 -13.64
C PRO A 11 5.32 14.95 -12.67
N VAL A 12 4.27 14.12 -12.70
CA VAL A 12 4.27 12.83 -12.03
C VAL A 12 5.46 12.07 -12.62
N SER A 13 6.54 12.01 -11.84
CA SER A 13 7.75 11.27 -12.20
C SER A 13 7.31 9.85 -12.51
N GLN A 14 7.45 9.47 -13.78
CA GLN A 14 7.25 8.11 -14.27
C GLN A 14 8.33 7.23 -13.61
N LYS A 15 8.14 6.89 -12.33
CA LYS A 15 8.94 5.88 -11.67
C LYS A 15 8.75 4.59 -12.46
N SER A 16 9.85 4.03 -12.94
CA SER A 16 9.89 2.69 -13.53
C SER A 16 9.11 1.75 -12.61
N LYS A 17 8.01 1.17 -13.12
CA LYS A 17 7.19 0.19 -12.40
C LYS A 17 8.08 -1.02 -12.03
N ILE A 18 8.69 -0.98 -10.86
CA ILE A 18 9.11 -2.21 -10.21
C ILE A 18 7.80 -2.77 -9.67
N THR A 19 7.24 -3.77 -10.34
CA THR A 19 6.06 -4.48 -9.84
C THR A 19 6.46 -5.16 -8.53
N ILE A 20 6.22 -4.50 -7.39
CA ILE A 20 6.38 -5.14 -6.10
C ILE A 20 5.11 -5.96 -5.86
N MET A 21 5.18 -7.22 -6.29
CA MET A 21 4.06 -8.16 -6.25
C MET A 21 3.55 -8.34 -4.83
N THR A 22 2.22 -8.33 -4.66
CA THR A 22 1.61 -8.72 -3.39
C THR A 22 1.91 -10.20 -3.11
N GLY A 23 2.60 -10.46 -2.00
CA GLY A 23 2.94 -11.80 -1.54
C GLY A 23 2.03 -12.24 -0.38
N LYS A 24 1.84 -13.56 -0.22
CA LYS A 24 1.31 -14.12 1.02
C LYS A 24 2.45 -14.49 1.95
N ARG A 25 2.32 -14.16 3.23
CA ARG A 25 3.25 -14.60 4.28
C ARG A 25 2.50 -14.92 5.56
N THR A 26 3.10 -15.79 6.37
CA THR A 26 2.64 -16.04 7.73
C THR A 26 3.40 -15.12 8.68
N ILE A 27 2.69 -14.38 9.54
CA ILE A 27 3.27 -13.49 10.54
C ILE A 27 2.80 -13.93 11.93
N THR A 28 3.74 -14.09 12.86
CA THR A 28 3.46 -14.53 14.23
C THR A 28 3.84 -13.44 15.24
N PRO A 29 3.02 -12.40 15.44
CA PRO A 29 3.19 -11.48 16.55
C PRO A 29 2.74 -12.14 17.85
N ASN A 30 3.58 -12.05 18.88
CA ASN A 30 3.39 -12.68 20.18
C ASN A 30 3.18 -14.21 20.02
N ASN A 31 1.95 -14.70 20.23
CA ASN A 31 1.59 -16.13 20.18
C ASN A 31 0.43 -16.40 19.21
N LEU A 32 0.10 -15.46 18.33
CA LEU A 32 -0.95 -15.61 17.33
C LEU A 32 -0.32 -15.62 15.95
N THR A 33 -0.82 -16.49 15.07
CA THR A 33 -0.30 -16.67 13.72
C THR A 33 -1.36 -16.25 12.71
N PHE A 34 -1.01 -15.35 11.81
CA PHE A 34 -1.90 -14.80 10.78
C PHE A 34 -1.35 -15.10 9.39
N ASP A 35 -2.25 -15.40 8.46
CA ASP A 35 -1.97 -15.37 7.03
C ASP A 35 -2.22 -13.94 6.52
N CYS A 36 -1.15 -13.28 6.11
CA CYS A 36 -1.16 -11.88 5.70
C CYS A 36 -0.80 -11.75 4.22
N TYR A 37 -1.33 -10.71 3.59
CA TYR A 37 -0.80 -10.20 2.34
C TYR A 37 0.26 -9.14 2.65
N THR A 38 1.29 -9.02 1.82
CA THR A 38 2.26 -7.92 1.92
C THR A 38 2.64 -7.36 0.58
N ALA A 39 2.87 -6.04 0.50
CA ALA A 39 3.34 -5.34 -0.70
C ALA A 39 4.27 -4.18 -0.30
N GLY A 40 5.19 -3.79 -1.18
CA GLY A 40 6.21 -2.75 -0.90
C GLY A 40 7.49 -3.29 -0.24
N ASP A 41 8.45 -2.39 0.03
CA ASP A 41 9.71 -2.69 0.75
C ASP A 41 9.48 -2.57 2.26
N GLU A 42 9.88 -3.56 3.07
CA GLU A 42 9.72 -3.55 4.54
C GLU A 42 10.43 -2.37 5.24
N LYS A 43 11.28 -1.61 4.53
CA LYS A 43 11.94 -0.39 5.02
C LYS A 43 11.10 0.88 4.84
N ASP A 44 10.05 0.83 4.03
CA ASP A 44 9.15 1.97 3.80
C ASP A 44 8.17 2.15 4.98
N PRO A 45 7.50 3.32 5.10
CA PRO A 45 6.50 3.53 6.14
C PRO A 45 5.37 2.50 6.10
N LEU A 46 5.08 1.89 7.25
CA LEU A 46 4.07 0.84 7.39
C LEU A 46 2.63 1.39 7.32
N VAL A 47 1.79 0.70 6.54
CA VAL A 47 0.33 0.79 6.55
C VAL A 47 -0.22 -0.59 6.88
N LEU A 48 -0.98 -0.70 7.97
CA LEU A 48 -1.64 -1.95 8.40
C LEU A 48 -3.13 -1.91 8.01
N LEU A 49 -3.56 -2.89 7.21
CA LEU A 49 -4.91 -2.95 6.64
C LEU A 49 -5.73 -4.05 7.32
N LEU A 50 -6.72 -3.64 8.12
CA LEU A 50 -7.58 -4.56 8.86
C LEU A 50 -8.97 -4.59 8.21
N HIS A 51 -9.45 -5.79 7.87
CA HIS A 51 -10.79 -5.97 7.30
C HIS A 51 -11.88 -6.00 8.38
N GLY A 52 -13.12 -5.73 7.99
CA GLY A 52 -14.30 -5.89 8.83
C GLY A 52 -14.89 -7.32 8.75
N PHE A 53 -15.99 -7.54 9.46
CA PHE A 53 -16.83 -8.73 9.29
C PHE A 53 -18.01 -8.42 8.35
N PRO A 54 -18.37 -9.29 7.38
CA PRO A 54 -17.85 -10.63 7.10
C PRO A 54 -16.84 -10.67 5.93
N GLU A 55 -15.82 -9.81 5.95
CA GLU A 55 -14.86 -9.69 4.85
C GLU A 55 -13.54 -10.46 5.13
N THR A 56 -12.61 -10.41 4.17
CA THR A 56 -11.25 -10.95 4.31
C THR A 56 -10.24 -9.98 3.74
N ALA A 57 -8.94 -10.16 4.05
CA ALA A 57 -7.86 -9.30 3.57
C ALA A 57 -7.76 -9.16 2.03
N HIS A 58 -8.40 -10.06 1.27
CA HIS A 58 -8.44 -10.00 -0.20
C HIS A 58 -9.02 -8.68 -0.75
N MET A 59 -9.90 -8.00 0.00
CA MET A 59 -10.50 -6.74 -0.44
C MET A 59 -9.46 -5.62 -0.66
N TRP A 60 -8.31 -5.75 -0.01
CA TRP A 60 -7.29 -4.71 0.00
C TRP A 60 -6.26 -4.85 -1.12
N LEU A 61 -6.25 -5.94 -1.90
CA LEU A 61 -5.19 -6.22 -2.88
C LEU A 61 -4.97 -5.06 -3.88
N ALA A 62 -6.05 -4.49 -4.42
CA ALA A 62 -5.97 -3.36 -5.34
C ALA A 62 -5.46 -2.09 -4.65
N LEU A 63 -5.85 -1.84 -3.39
CA LEU A 63 -5.36 -0.70 -2.62
C LEU A 63 -3.89 -0.86 -2.24
N MET A 64 -3.46 -2.08 -1.91
CA MET A 64 -2.08 -2.41 -1.58
C MET A 64 -1.15 -2.15 -2.77
N GLU A 65 -1.58 -2.43 -3.99
CA GLU A 65 -0.82 -2.11 -5.21
C GLU A 65 -0.54 -0.59 -5.28
N GLU A 66 -1.58 0.24 -5.21
CA GLU A 66 -1.46 1.70 -5.28
C GLU A 66 -0.64 2.30 -4.11
N LEU A 67 -0.81 1.78 -2.89
CA LEU A 67 -0.06 2.22 -1.73
C LEU A 67 1.42 1.83 -1.83
N SER A 68 1.70 0.61 -2.30
CA SER A 68 3.08 0.15 -2.48
C SER A 68 3.81 0.93 -3.58
N ASP A 69 3.14 1.24 -4.69
CA ASP A 69 3.65 2.11 -5.75
C ASP A 69 3.92 3.54 -5.25
N SER A 70 3.19 3.98 -4.22
CA SER A 70 3.39 5.26 -3.54
C SER A 70 4.53 5.27 -2.52
N GLY A 71 5.16 4.12 -2.26
CA GLY A 71 6.28 3.99 -1.31
C GLY A 71 5.84 3.69 0.13
N PHE A 72 4.78 2.91 0.30
CA PHE A 72 4.37 2.37 1.59
C PHE A 72 4.58 0.86 1.66
N TYR A 73 4.98 0.38 2.83
CA TYR A 73 4.94 -1.05 3.13
C TYR A 73 3.54 -1.42 3.64
N CYS A 74 2.86 -2.32 2.94
CA CYS A 74 1.51 -2.75 3.30
C CYS A 74 1.53 -4.15 3.92
N VAL A 75 0.75 -4.32 5.00
CA VAL A 75 0.49 -5.59 5.70
C VAL A 75 -1.00 -5.76 5.95
#